data_AF-A0A9E5G423-F1
#
_entry.id   AF-A0A9E5G423-F1
#
_cell.length_a   1.000
_cell.length_b   1.000
_cell.length_c   1.000
_cell.angle_alpha   90.00
_cell.angle_beta   90.00
_cell.angle_gamma   90.00
#
_symmetry.space_group_name_H-M   'P 1'
#
loop_
_entity.id
_entity.type
_entity.pdbx_description
1 polymer ?
#
loop_
_entity_poly.entity_id
_entity_poly.type
_entity_poly.pdbx_seq_one_letter_code
_entity_poly.pdbx_strand_id
1 'polypeptide(L)'
;MKRELFAVSLLLGLLALSVYNIRYIENKSQTLISYIEEAEAHYLGGNSQQAAEDIETSLDIWLGWDSYSHVMLRHSEVDVITEAYYELLKELEGDDRVTQASFGVLKEELNSILTKERINVRSIL
;
A
#
# COMPACT_ATOMS: atom_id res chain seq x y z
N MET A 1 13.11 36.02 19.59
CA MET A 1 11.68 35.83 19.96
C MET A 1 10.72 35.66 18.77
N LYS A 2 10.38 36.68 17.95
CA LYS A 2 9.44 36.47 16.81
C LYS A 2 9.93 35.42 15.78
N ARG A 3 11.23 35.44 15.49
CA ARG A 3 11.88 34.49 14.57
C ARG A 3 11.95 33.06 15.15
N GLU A 4 12.14 32.93 16.45
CA GLU A 4 12.15 31.64 17.16
C GLU A 4 10.74 31.05 17.22
N LEU A 5 9.72 31.87 17.53
CA LEU A 5 8.32 31.45 17.48
C LEU A 5 7.92 30.98 16.08
N PHE A 6 8.38 31.67 15.04
CA PHE A 6 8.14 31.23 13.66
C PHE A 6 8.82 29.89 13.36
N ALA A 7 10.09 29.72 13.76
CA ALA A 7 10.83 28.47 13.57
C ALA A 7 10.18 27.29 14.31
N VAL A 8 9.78 27.48 15.57
CA VAL A 8 9.06 26.46 16.36
C VAL A 8 7.71 26.13 15.72
N SER A 9 6.97 27.14 15.27
CA SER A 9 5.68 26.92 14.60
C SER A 9 5.86 26.14 13.29
N LEU A 10 6.90 26.45 12.52
CA LEU A 10 7.24 25.74 11.29
C LEU A 10 7.60 24.27 11.57
N LEU A 11 8.42 24.01 12.59
CA LEU A 11 8.80 22.65 13.00
C LEU A 11 7.58 21.83 13.44
N LEU A 12 6.68 22.41 14.24
CA LEU A 12 5.44 21.76 14.63
C LEU A 12 4.53 21.47 13.43
N GLY A 13 4.46 22.40 12.47
CA GLY A 13 3.74 22.20 11.22
C GLY A 13 4.29 21.03 10.40
N LEU A 14 5.61 20.96 10.23
CA LEU A 14 6.26 19.86 9.51
C LEU A 14 6.05 18.51 10.22
N LEU A 15 6.12 18.48 11.55
CA LEU A 15 5.87 17.28 12.34
C LEU A 15 4.41 16.82 12.18
N ALA A 16 3.45 17.73 12.28
CA ALA A 16 2.04 17.41 12.08
C ALA A 16 1.75 16.87 10.68
N LEU A 17 2.34 17.48 9.63
CA LEU A 17 2.23 17.01 8.25
C LEU A 17 2.86 15.63 8.06
N SER A 18 4.01 15.35 8.67
CA SER A 18 4.65 14.04 8.62
C SER A 18 3.80 12.96 9.28
N VAL A 19 3.24 13.23 10.46
CA VAL A 19 2.32 12.30 11.15
C VAL A 19 1.06 12.06 10.32
N TYR A 20 0.51 13.10 9.71
CA TYR A 20 -0.63 12.97 8.80
C TYR A 20 -0.30 12.08 7.60
N ASN A 21 0.87 12.28 6.96
CA ASN A 21 1.34 11.50 5.83
C ASN A 21 1.43 10.00 6.16
N ILE A 22 2.05 9.66 7.30
CA ILE A 22 2.19 8.27 7.76
C ILE A 22 0.81 7.62 7.96
N ARG A 23 -0.12 8.31 8.64
CA ARG A 23 -1.47 7.78 8.85
C ARG A 23 -2.26 7.61 7.55
N TYR A 24 -2.06 8.54 6.61
CA TYR A 24 -2.71 8.46 5.32
C TYR A 24 -2.25 7.22 4.53
N ILE A 25 -0.94 6.94 4.55
CA ILE A 25 -0.36 5.76 3.90
C ILE A 25 -0.79 4.48 4.63
N GLU A 26 -0.78 4.46 5.97
CA GLU A 26 -1.26 3.33 6.78
C GLU A 26 -2.71 2.96 6.47
N ASN A 27 -3.63 3.94 6.46
CA ASN A 27 -5.03 3.69 6.14
C ASN A 27 -5.23 3.18 4.70
N LYS A 28 -4.47 3.73 3.74
CA LYS A 28 -4.56 3.31 2.34
C LYS A 28 -4.04 1.89 2.14
N SER A 29 -2.88 1.56 2.67
CA SER A 29 -2.35 0.19 2.60
C SER A 29 -3.26 -0.80 3.30
N GLN A 30 -3.86 -0.47 4.44
CA GLN A 30 -4.84 -1.34 5.10
C GLN A 30 -6.07 -1.60 4.23
N THR A 31 -6.56 -0.58 3.52
CA THR A 31 -7.68 -0.74 2.59
C THR A 31 -7.32 -1.67 1.43
N LEU A 32 -6.13 -1.52 0.84
CA LEU A 32 -5.65 -2.41 -0.23
C LEU A 32 -5.49 -3.85 0.26
N ILE A 33 -4.91 -4.02 1.46
CA ILE A 33 -4.73 -5.34 2.08
C ILE A 33 -6.08 -6.02 2.34
N SER A 34 -7.10 -5.29 2.80
CA SER A 34 -8.41 -5.90 3.06
C SER A 34 -9.05 -6.45 1.78
N TYR A 35 -8.93 -5.77 0.64
CA TYR A 35 -9.40 -6.31 -0.64
C TYR A 35 -8.64 -7.57 -1.04
N ILE A 36 -7.33 -7.64 -0.78
CA ILE A 36 -6.53 -8.83 -1.09
C ILE A 36 -6.90 -10.01 -0.16
N GLU A 37 -7.21 -9.73 1.10
CA GLU A 37 -7.71 -10.75 2.05
C GLU A 37 -9.10 -11.27 1.66
N GLU A 38 -9.99 -10.39 1.21
CA GLU A 38 -11.30 -10.77 0.65
C GLU A 38 -11.14 -11.62 -0.61
N ALA A 39 -10.28 -11.20 -1.54
CA ALA A 39 -9.96 -11.95 -2.75
C ALA A 39 -9.41 -13.34 -2.44
N GLU A 40 -8.48 -13.45 -1.48
CA GLU A 40 -7.92 -14.73 -1.03
C GLU A 40 -9.03 -15.62 -0.45
N ALA A 41 -9.94 -15.08 0.36
CA ALA A 41 -11.07 -15.82 0.91
C ALA A 41 -12.04 -16.30 -0.19
N HIS A 42 -12.33 -15.48 -1.19
CA HIS A 42 -13.15 -15.84 -2.35
C HIS A 42 -12.51 -16.94 -3.20
N TYR A 43 -11.21 -16.85 -3.45
CA TYR A 43 -10.45 -17.87 -4.17
C TYR A 43 -10.47 -19.22 -3.42
N LEU A 44 -10.25 -19.21 -2.10
CA LEU A 44 -10.32 -20.41 -1.26
C LEU A 44 -11.74 -21.00 -1.16
N GLY A 45 -12.76 -20.16 -1.30
CA GLY A 45 -14.16 -20.56 -1.44
C GLY A 45 -14.50 -21.15 -2.81
N GLY A 46 -13.55 -21.22 -3.74
CA GLY A 46 -13.75 -21.72 -5.11
C GLY A 46 -14.34 -20.70 -6.07
N ASN A 47 -14.39 -19.41 -5.69
CA ASN A 47 -14.89 -18.33 -6.53
C ASN A 47 -13.73 -17.47 -7.07
N SER A 48 -13.03 -18.02 -8.07
CA SER A 48 -11.88 -17.34 -8.70
C SER A 48 -12.28 -16.04 -9.41
N GLN A 49 -13.50 -15.98 -9.96
CA GLN A 49 -13.99 -14.77 -10.63
C GLN A 49 -14.15 -13.62 -9.64
N GLN A 50 -14.79 -13.86 -8.49
CA GLN A 50 -14.92 -12.83 -7.46
C GLN A 50 -13.55 -12.40 -6.92
N ALA A 51 -12.63 -13.35 -6.75
CA ALA A 51 -11.27 -13.03 -6.34
C ALA A 51 -10.57 -12.09 -7.34
N ALA A 52 -10.74 -12.31 -8.65
CA ALA A 52 -10.21 -11.40 -9.66
C ALA A 52 -10.85 -10.00 -9.57
N GLU A 53 -12.17 -9.91 -9.44
CA GLU A 53 -12.90 -8.64 -9.29
C GLU A 53 -12.44 -7.84 -8.05
N ASP A 54 -12.15 -8.52 -6.94
CA ASP A 54 -11.64 -7.90 -5.71
C ASP A 54 -10.20 -7.37 -5.90
N ILE A 55 -9.35 -8.12 -6.61
CA ILE A 55 -7.98 -7.67 -6.95
C ILE A 55 -8.02 -6.50 -7.94
N GLU A 56 -8.89 -6.53 -8.95
CA GLU A 56 -9.09 -5.40 -9.88
C GLU A 56 -9.54 -4.14 -9.13
N THR A 57 -10.48 -4.28 -8.19
CA THR A 57 -10.94 -3.16 -7.35
C THR A 57 -9.78 -2.59 -6.53
N SER A 58 -8.96 -3.45 -5.94
CA SER A 58 -7.77 -3.02 -5.20
C SER A 58 -6.74 -2.33 -6.10
N LEU A 59 -6.52 -2.85 -7.31
CA LEU A 59 -5.65 -2.26 -8.32
C LEU A 59 -6.15 -0.87 -8.76
N ASP A 60 -7.44 -0.69 -8.98
CA ASP A 60 -8.02 0.61 -9.32
C ASP A 60 -7.80 1.65 -8.22
N ILE A 61 -7.91 1.24 -6.94
CA ILE A 61 -7.61 2.11 -5.80
C ILE A 61 -6.12 2.46 -5.77
N TRP A 62 -5.24 1.49 -6.04
CA TRP A 62 -3.79 1.69 -6.11
C TRP A 62 -3.40 2.64 -7.26
N LEU A 63 -3.94 2.44 -8.46
CA LEU A 63 -3.68 3.30 -9.62
C LEU A 63 -4.32 4.69 -9.47
N GLY A 64 -5.49 4.79 -8.82
CA GLY A 64 -6.06 6.08 -8.43
C GLY A 64 -5.20 6.83 -7.41
N TRP A 65 -4.34 6.10 -6.69
CA TRP A 65 -3.36 6.63 -5.76
C TRP A 65 -1.99 6.92 -6.41
N ASP A 66 -1.81 6.58 -7.69
CA ASP A 66 -0.53 6.63 -8.42
C ASP A 66 0.13 8.02 -8.39
N SER A 67 -0.64 9.09 -8.54
CA SER A 67 -0.10 10.46 -8.49
C SER A 67 0.47 10.83 -7.12
N TYR A 68 -0.05 10.26 -6.03
CA TYR A 68 0.51 10.44 -4.69
C TYR A 68 1.72 9.53 -4.49
N SER A 69 1.62 8.27 -4.91
CA SER A 69 2.66 7.27 -4.73
C SER A 69 3.93 7.62 -5.50
N HIS A 70 3.82 8.17 -6.70
CA HIS A 70 4.97 8.63 -7.49
C HIS A 70 5.75 9.80 -6.88
N VAL A 71 5.12 10.59 -6.00
CA VAL A 71 5.76 11.74 -5.33
C VAL A 71 6.32 11.34 -3.96
N MET A 72 5.60 10.48 -3.23
CA MET A 72 5.90 10.18 -1.84
C MET A 72 6.62 8.84 -1.63
N LEU A 73 6.41 7.87 -2.53
CA LEU A 73 7.07 6.57 -2.49
C LEU A 73 8.24 6.53 -3.46
N ARG A 74 9.15 5.56 -3.29
CA ARG A 74 10.18 5.32 -4.30
C ARG A 74 9.53 4.73 -5.55
N HIS A 75 9.91 5.26 -6.71
CA HIS A 75 9.42 4.78 -8.00
C HIS A 75 9.55 3.26 -8.16
N SER A 76 10.70 2.69 -7.75
CA SER A 76 10.92 1.24 -7.79
C SER A 76 9.94 0.43 -6.93
N GLU A 77 9.43 1.00 -5.83
CA GLU A 77 8.43 0.33 -4.98
C GLU A 77 7.05 0.39 -5.63
N VAL A 78 6.74 1.50 -6.32
CA VAL A 78 5.49 1.64 -7.07
C VAL A 78 5.42 0.63 -8.22
N ASP A 79 6.51 0.49 -8.97
CA ASP A 79 6.59 -0.44 -10.10
C ASP A 79 6.45 -1.90 -9.63
N VAL A 80 7.15 -2.28 -8.56
CA VAL A 80 7.11 -3.65 -8.01
C VAL A 80 5.70 -4.03 -7.56
N ILE A 81 5.00 -3.14 -6.87
CA ILE A 81 3.62 -3.42 -6.41
C ILE A 81 2.67 -3.51 -7.60
N THR A 82 2.82 -2.61 -8.57
CA THR A 82 2.01 -2.61 -9.79
C THR A 82 2.22 -3.90 -10.60
N GLU A 83 3.47 -4.36 -10.71
CA GLU A 83 3.81 -5.63 -11.36
C GLU A 83 3.20 -6.82 -10.61
N ALA A 84 3.30 -6.85 -9.27
CA ALA A 84 2.71 -7.90 -8.45
C ALA A 84 1.17 -7.99 -8.58
N TYR A 85 0.48 -6.85 -8.74
CA TYR A 85 -0.95 -6.85 -9.06
C TYR A 85 -1.26 -7.53 -10.39
N TYR A 86 -0.53 -7.15 -11.45
CA TYR A 86 -0.75 -7.73 -12.77
C TYR A 86 -0.39 -9.21 -12.84
N GLU A 87 0.65 -9.63 -12.12
CA GLU A 87 1.02 -11.05 -12.01
C GLU A 87 -0.10 -11.85 -11.34
N LEU A 88 -0.63 -11.37 -10.20
CA LEU A 88 -1.73 -12.03 -9.50
C LEU A 88 -3.02 -12.08 -10.33
N LEU A 89 -3.38 -11.01 -11.04
CA LEU A 89 -4.55 -11.01 -11.93
C LEU A 89 -4.40 -12.02 -13.06
N LYS A 90 -3.22 -12.04 -13.70
CA LYS A 90 -2.93 -13.02 -14.76
C LYS A 90 -3.04 -14.46 -14.27
N GLU A 91 -2.60 -14.73 -13.03
CA GLU A 91 -2.78 -16.04 -12.40
C GLU A 91 -4.27 -16.35 -12.17
N LEU A 92 -5.05 -15.40 -11.65
CA LEU A 92 -6.48 -15.58 -11.33
C LEU A 92 -7.38 -15.77 -12.55
N GLU A 93 -7.04 -15.11 -13.67
CA GLU A 93 -7.76 -15.21 -14.95
C GLU A 93 -7.27 -16.37 -15.82
N GLY A 94 -6.08 -16.90 -15.52
CA GLY A 94 -5.45 -17.99 -16.27
C GLY A 94 -5.94 -19.38 -15.87
N ASP A 95 -5.45 -20.38 -16.60
CA ASP A 95 -5.59 -21.80 -16.24
C ASP A 95 -4.51 -22.26 -15.25
N ASP A 96 -3.58 -21.37 -14.88
CA ASP A 96 -2.52 -21.64 -13.92
C ASP A 96 -3.10 -21.69 -12.51
N ARG A 97 -2.60 -22.62 -11.69
CA ARG A 97 -3.04 -22.72 -10.29
C ARG A 97 -2.48 -21.54 -9.50
N VAL A 98 -3.34 -20.58 -9.16
CA VAL A 98 -3.00 -19.53 -8.18
C VAL A 98 -2.67 -20.20 -6.87
N THR A 99 -1.51 -19.85 -6.31
CA THR A 99 -1.11 -20.32 -4.99
C THR A 99 -1.51 -19.30 -3.95
N GLN A 100 -1.87 -19.72 -2.73
CA GLN A 100 -2.02 -18.78 -1.60
C GLN A 100 -0.77 -17.90 -1.41
N ALA A 101 0.41 -18.39 -1.81
CA ALA A 101 1.64 -17.62 -1.75
C ALA A 101 1.59 -16.36 -2.64
N SER A 102 0.88 -16.38 -3.76
CA SER A 102 0.76 -15.23 -4.68
C SER A 102 0.04 -14.04 -4.02
N PHE A 103 -1.05 -14.30 -3.28
CA PHE A 103 -1.71 -13.27 -2.44
C PHE A 103 -0.78 -12.78 -1.32
N GLY A 104 0.02 -13.69 -0.74
CA GLY A 104 1.01 -13.36 0.28
C GLY A 104 2.07 -12.38 -0.19
N VAL A 105 2.61 -12.58 -1.41
CA VAL A 105 3.61 -11.70 -2.02
C VAL A 105 3.09 -10.27 -2.16
N LEU A 106 1.90 -10.10 -2.74
CA LEU A 106 1.31 -8.77 -2.92
C LEU A 106 1.06 -8.06 -1.57
N LYS A 107 0.57 -8.80 -0.56
CA LYS A 107 0.41 -8.25 0.81
C LYS A 107 1.74 -7.87 1.42
N GLU A 108 2.80 -8.66 1.21
CA GLU A 108 4.13 -8.35 1.73
C GLU A 108 4.69 -7.08 1.10
N GLU A 109 4.56 -6.91 -0.22
CA GLU A 109 5.03 -5.71 -0.93
C GLU A 109 4.32 -4.44 -0.42
N LEU A 110 3.00 -4.49 -0.23
CA LEU A 110 2.23 -3.38 0.37
C LEU A 110 2.65 -3.08 1.81
N ASN A 111 2.90 -4.12 2.62
CA ASN A 111 3.40 -3.95 3.99
C ASN A 111 4.85 -3.43 4.03
N SER A 112 5.63 -3.67 2.97
CA SER A 112 6.99 -3.16 2.86
C SER A 112 7.00 -1.63 2.78
N ILE A 113 6.00 -1.01 2.12
CA ILE A 113 5.81 0.45 2.13
C ILE A 113 5.65 0.93 3.58
N LEU A 114 4.74 0.31 4.33
CA LEU A 114 4.45 0.69 5.72
C LEU A 114 5.66 0.56 6.64
N THR A 115 6.43 -0.49 6.46
CA THR A 115 7.58 -0.78 7.33
C THR A 115 8.73 0.21 7.11
N LYS A 116 8.91 0.66 5.87
CA LYS A 116 9.99 1.60 5.49
C LYS A 116 9.64 3.05 5.81
N GLU A 117 8.35 3.39 5.88
CA GLU A 117 7.88 4.72 6.27
C GLU A 117 7.63 4.89 7.77
N ARG A 118 7.59 3.80 8.55
CA ARG A 118 7.59 3.90 10.01
C ARG A 118 8.85 4.64 10.43
N ILE A 119 8.69 5.93 10.72
CA ILE A 119 9.65 6.70 11.49
C ILE A 119 9.85 5.93 12.80
N ASN A 120 10.98 5.25 12.90
CA ASN A 120 11.35 4.61 14.15
C ASN A 120 11.65 5.75 15.12
N VAL A 121 10.73 6.00 16.06
CA VAL A 121 10.90 7.02 17.11
C VAL A 121 12.21 6.79 17.88
N ARG A 122 12.68 5.53 17.95
CA ARG A 122 13.99 5.15 18.52
C ARG A 122 15.19 5.62 17.69
N SER A 123 15.00 6.02 16.44
CA SER A 123 16.06 6.57 15.59
C SER A 123 16.17 8.09 15.72
N ILE A 124 15.21 8.75 16.38
CA ILE A 124 15.16 10.22 16.58
C ILE A 124 15.45 10.60 18.05
N LEU A 125 15.35 9.64 18.99
CA LEU A 125 15.70 9.77 20.41
C LEU A 125 16.99 9.01 20.73
#